data_AF-A0A519EG89-F1
#
_entry.id   AF-A0A519EG89-F1
#
_cell.length_a   1.000
_cell.length_b   1.000
_cell.length_c   1.000
_cell.angle_alpha   90.00
_cell.angle_beta   90.00
_cell.angle_gamma   90.00
#
_symmetry.space_group_name_H-M   'P 1'
#
loop_
_entity.id
_entity.type
_entity.pdbx_description
1 polymer ?
#
loop_
_entity_poly.entity_id
_entity_poly.type
_entity_poly.pdbx_seq_one_letter_code
_entity_poly.pdbx_strand_id
1 'polypeptide(L)'
;MTTPDERRRNLLWGREMLKEFSVDTGLTSDWRAAAGVLLASYPSLDFLRHFDATEPSELDPYAGVLFQVRMLFSRVLASSCCSEQRAYSLRVVLRHFP
;
A
#
# COMPACT_ATOMS: atom_id res chain seq x y z
N MET A 1 -4.91 -11.86 -14.84
CA MET A 1 -6.01 -10.91 -14.59
C MET A 1 -6.23 -10.88 -13.08
N THR A 2 -6.22 -9.71 -12.45
CA THR A 2 -6.44 -9.60 -10.99
C THR A 2 -7.93 -9.70 -10.70
N THR A 3 -8.35 -10.60 -9.81
CA THR A 3 -9.77 -10.72 -9.44
C THR A 3 -10.22 -9.55 -8.55
N PRO A 4 -11.52 -9.24 -8.47
CA PRO A 4 -12.06 -8.26 -7.53
C PRO A 4 -11.62 -8.51 -6.09
N ASP A 5 -11.67 -9.77 -5.63
CA ASP A 5 -11.25 -10.14 -4.27
C ASP A 5 -9.75 -9.94 -4.06
N GLU A 6 -8.93 -10.29 -5.06
CA GLU A 6 -7.50 -10.01 -5.01
C GLU A 6 -7.23 -8.52 -4.91
N ARG A 7 -7.92 -7.68 -5.69
CA ARG A 7 -7.76 -6.22 -5.64
C ARG A 7 -8.10 -5.67 -4.25
N ARG A 8 -9.27 -6.01 -3.71
CA ARG A 8 -9.70 -5.57 -2.37
C ARG A 8 -8.68 -5.97 -1.31
N ARG A 9 -8.28 -7.25 -1.30
CA ARG A 9 -7.29 -7.78 -0.36
C ARG A 9 -5.96 -7.04 -0.44
N ASN A 10 -5.45 -6.76 -1.64
CA ASN A 10 -4.18 -6.06 -1.79
C ASN A 10 -4.26 -4.59 -1.38
N LEU A 11 -5.40 -3.92 -1.58
CA LEU A 11 -5.60 -2.56 -1.09
C LEU A 11 -5.65 -2.51 0.45
N LEU A 12 -6.29 -3.50 1.09
CA LEU A 12 -6.31 -3.65 2.55
C LEU A 12 -4.89 -3.88 3.09
N TRP A 13 -4.16 -4.83 2.51
CA TRP A 13 -2.77 -5.09 2.89
C TRP A 13 -1.86 -3.87 2.65
N GLY A 14 -2.06 -3.12 1.57
CA GLY A 14 -1.31 -1.88 1.34
C GLY A 14 -1.56 -0.85 2.44
N ARG A 15 -2.79 -0.71 2.91
CA ARG A 15 -3.12 0.17 4.04
C ARG A 15 -2.45 -0.30 5.33
N GLU A 16 -2.48 -1.60 5.61
CA GLU A 16 -1.82 -2.19 6.78
C GLU A 16 -0.30 -1.96 6.74
N MET A 17 0.34 -2.20 5.59
CA MET A 17 1.77 -1.94 5.37
C MET A 17 2.14 -0.47 5.58
N LEU A 18 1.32 0.49 5.12
CA LEU A 18 1.55 1.92 5.39
C LEU A 18 1.49 2.23 6.88
N LYS A 19 0.53 1.62 7.61
CA LYS A 19 0.42 1.77 9.05
C LYS A 19 1.65 1.24 9.76
N GLU A 20 2.11 0.04 9.40
CA GLU A 20 3.35 -0.54 9.93
C GLU A 20 4.55 0.36 9.63
N PHE A 21 4.71 0.80 8.38
CA PHE A 21 5.82 1.66 7.96
C PHE A 21 5.83 2.99 8.70
N SER A 22 4.68 3.56 9.06
CA SER A 22 4.62 4.84 9.75
C SER A 22 5.24 4.81 11.16
N VAL A 23 5.34 3.62 11.78
CA VAL A 23 5.87 3.44 13.15
C VAL A 23 7.14 2.59 13.20
N ASP A 24 7.55 2.00 12.09
CA ASP A 24 8.68 1.06 12.01
C ASP A 24 10.04 1.77 12.19
N THR A 25 10.65 1.61 13.37
CA THR A 25 11.95 2.21 13.71
C THR A 25 13.12 1.68 12.87
N GLY A 26 12.94 0.57 12.14
CA GLY A 26 13.91 0.06 11.19
C GLY A 26 13.92 0.81 9.86
N LEU A 27 12.95 1.69 9.61
CA LEU A 27 12.92 2.59 8.45
C LEU A 27 13.44 3.99 8.82
N THR A 28 13.96 4.69 7.82
CA THR A 28 14.37 6.09 7.96
C THR A 28 13.19 6.97 8.38
N SER A 29 13.46 8.07 9.08
CA SER A 29 12.43 9.06 9.46
C SER A 29 11.59 9.52 8.27
N ASP A 30 12.24 9.70 7.12
CA ASP A 30 11.61 10.21 5.90
C ASP A 30 10.58 9.23 5.36
N TRP A 31 10.87 7.93 5.38
CA TRP A 31 9.93 6.90 4.94
C TRP A 31 8.78 6.71 5.91
N ARG A 32 9.04 6.80 7.22
CA ARG A 32 7.97 6.78 8.22
C ARG A 32 7.02 7.96 8.04
N ALA A 33 7.56 9.16 7.87
CA ALA A 33 6.78 10.37 7.63
C ALA A 33 5.96 10.27 6.32
N ALA A 34 6.59 9.82 5.23
CA ALA A 34 5.91 9.61 3.96
C ALA A 34 4.78 8.57 4.08
N ALA A 35 5.01 7.46 4.78
CA ALA A 35 4.00 6.45 5.03
C ALA A 35 2.81 7.00 5.83
N GLY A 36 3.07 7.84 6.84
CA GLY A 36 2.02 8.51 7.62
C GLY A 36 1.16 9.47 6.78
N VAL A 37 1.79 10.30 5.94
CA VAL A 37 1.08 11.21 5.03
C VAL A 37 0.25 10.43 4.01
N LEU A 38 0.83 9.39 3.41
CA LEU A 38 0.11 8.56 2.45
C LEU A 38 -1.06 7.82 3.11
N LEU A 39 -0.89 7.28 4.33
CA LEU A 39 -1.95 6.60 5.06
C LEU A 39 -3.16 7.50 5.35
N ALA A 40 -2.92 8.79 5.61
CA ALA A 40 -3.97 9.78 5.86
C ALA A 40 -4.80 10.08 4.60
N SER A 41 -4.17 10.06 3.42
CA SER A 41 -4.83 10.29 2.13
C SER A 41 -5.29 9.01 1.44
N TYR A 42 -4.87 7.83 1.94
CA TYR A 42 -5.24 6.53 1.42
C TYR A 42 -6.73 6.24 1.66
N PRO A 43 -7.41 5.47 0.79
CA PRO A 43 -8.78 5.03 1.05
C PRO A 43 -8.99 4.52 2.48
N SER A 44 -10.07 4.95 3.12
CA SER A 44 -10.39 4.55 4.49
C SER A 44 -10.64 3.04 4.58
N LEU A 45 -10.44 2.46 5.75
CA LEU A 45 -10.71 1.02 5.95
C LEU A 45 -12.18 0.69 5.66
N ASP A 46 -13.08 1.62 5.99
CA ASP A 46 -14.51 1.48 5.74
C ASP A 46 -14.82 1.46 4.24
N PHE A 47 -14.27 2.42 3.47
CA PHE A 47 -14.38 2.43 2.02
C PHE A 47 -13.85 1.13 1.40
N LEU A 48 -12.65 0.69 1.81
CA LEU A 48 -12.02 -0.53 1.27
C LEU A 48 -12.80 -1.81 1.54
N ARG A 49 -13.65 -1.84 2.59
CA ARG A 49 -14.50 -3.00 2.89
C ARG A 49 -15.77 -3.04 2.07
N HIS A 50 -16.28 -1.88 1.64
CA HIS A 50 -17.60 -1.76 1.04
C HIS A 50 -17.59 -1.41 -0.45
N PHE A 51 -16.47 -0.91 -1.00
CA PHE A 51 -16.40 -0.55 -2.42
C PHE A 51 -16.64 -1.77 -3.33
N ASP A 52 -17.25 -1.52 -4.49
CA ASP A 52 -17.43 -2.54 -5.51
C ASP A 52 -16.10 -2.79 -6.21
N ALA A 53 -15.44 -3.88 -5.83
CA ALA A 53 -14.18 -4.26 -6.45
C ALA A 53 -14.35 -4.73 -7.90
N THR A 54 -15.56 -4.89 -8.43
CA THR A 54 -15.79 -5.15 -9.86
C THR A 54 -15.75 -3.86 -10.70
N GLU A 55 -15.92 -2.69 -10.07
CA GLU A 55 -15.91 -1.36 -10.68
C GLU A 55 -14.64 -0.58 -10.27
N PRO A 56 -13.53 -0.66 -11.04
CA PRO A 56 -12.26 -0.05 -10.65
C PRO A 56 -12.29 1.48 -10.60
N SER A 57 -13.26 2.10 -11.28
CA SER A 57 -13.46 3.55 -11.34
C SER A 57 -13.77 4.17 -9.97
N GLU A 58 -14.27 3.39 -9.01
CA GLU A 58 -14.43 3.84 -7.62
C GLU A 58 -13.08 4.23 -6.97
N LEU A 59 -11.96 3.74 -7.51
CA LEU A 59 -10.61 4.06 -7.04
C LEU A 59 -9.99 5.29 -7.72
N ASP A 60 -10.62 5.85 -8.76
CA ASP A 60 -10.08 6.99 -9.51
C ASP A 60 -9.74 8.21 -8.63
N PRO A 61 -10.55 8.58 -7.62
CA PRO A 61 -10.19 9.66 -6.69
C PRO A 61 -8.88 9.41 -5.92
N TYR A 62 -8.47 8.14 -5.80
CA TYR A 62 -7.31 7.71 -5.06
C TYR A 62 -6.13 7.32 -5.96
N ALA A 63 -6.27 7.37 -7.29
CA ALA A 63 -5.23 6.91 -8.22
C ALA A 63 -3.86 7.56 -7.94
N GLY A 64 -3.84 8.86 -7.64
CA GLY A 64 -2.63 9.58 -7.28
C GLY A 64 -1.95 9.07 -6.00
N VAL A 65 -2.72 8.82 -4.93
CA VAL A 65 -2.16 8.29 -3.68
C VAL A 65 -1.71 6.84 -3.84
N LEU A 66 -2.48 6.01 -4.55
CA LEU A 66 -2.14 4.62 -4.83
C LEU A 66 -0.82 4.51 -5.62
N PHE A 67 -0.64 5.38 -6.61
CA PHE A 67 0.63 5.47 -7.34
C PHE A 67 1.81 5.83 -6.42
N GLN A 68 1.66 6.83 -5.55
CA GLN A 68 2.71 7.21 -4.62
C GLN A 68 3.05 6.10 -3.60
N VAL A 69 2.04 5.35 -3.15
CA VAL A 69 2.22 4.19 -2.28
C VAL A 69 3.03 3.10 -2.98
N ARG A 70 2.68 2.79 -4.23
CA ARG A 70 3.44 1.85 -5.06
C ARG A 70 4.91 2.28 -5.20
N MET A 71 5.16 3.57 -5.40
CA MET A 71 6.50 4.13 -5.49
C MET A 71 7.28 4.01 -4.17
N LEU A 72 6.65 4.31 -3.03
CA LEU A 72 7.26 4.13 -1.72
C LEU A 72 7.63 2.66 -1.48
N PHE A 73 6.68 1.74 -1.71
CA PHE A 73 6.90 0.31 -1.56
C PHE A 73 8.03 -0.21 -2.43
N SER A 74 8.10 0.23 -3.69
CA SER A 74 9.17 -0.14 -4.61
C SER A 74 10.54 0.36 -4.14
N ARG A 75 10.61 1.59 -3.61
CA ARG A 75 11.84 2.17 -3.05
C ARG A 75 12.30 1.42 -1.80
N VAL A 76 11.39 1.10 -0.89
CA VAL A 76 11.71 0.31 0.31
C VAL A 76 12.18 -1.08 -0.09
N LEU A 77 11.51 -1.73 -1.05
CA LEU A 77 11.90 -3.06 -1.55
C LEU A 77 13.31 -3.08 -2.16
N ALA A 78 13.71 -2.00 -2.83
CA ALA A 78 15.03 -1.86 -3.45
C ALA A 78 16.13 -1.43 -2.46
N SER A 79 15.78 -1.14 -1.21
CA SER A 79 16.73 -0.67 -0.21
C SER A 79 17.47 -1.79 0.51
N SER A 80 18.72 -1.53 0.86
CA SER A 80 19.52 -2.37 1.76
C SER A 80 18.96 -2.46 3.19
N CYS A 81 18.07 -1.54 3.59
CA CYS A 81 17.41 -1.54 4.90
C CYS A 81 16.15 -2.44 4.94
N CYS A 82 15.80 -3.12 3.84
CA CYS A 82 14.64 -4.00 3.77
C CYS A 82 15.00 -5.39 4.27
N SER A 83 14.32 -5.87 5.32
CA SER A 83 14.46 -7.27 5.74
C SER A 83 13.88 -8.22 4.68
N GLU A 84 14.37 -9.45 4.62
CA GLU A 84 13.85 -10.46 3.68
C GLU A 84 12.34 -10.71 3.88
N GLN A 85 11.88 -10.74 5.13
CA GLN A 85 10.46 -10.89 5.46
C GLN A 85 9.63 -9.72 4.89
N ARG A 86 10.12 -8.48 5.04
CA ARG A 86 9.45 -7.30 4.48
C ARG A 86 9.46 -7.32 2.95
N ALA A 87 10.58 -7.72 2.35
CA ALA A 87 10.70 -7.86 0.92
C ALA A 87 9.70 -8.88 0.35
N TYR A 88 9.50 -10.00 1.05
CA TYR A 88 8.47 -10.99 0.70
C TYR A 88 7.06 -10.39 0.76
N SER A 89 6.69 -9.75 1.88
CA SER A 89 5.37 -9.12 2.03
C SER A 89 5.11 -8.04 0.97
N LEU A 90 6.09 -7.18 0.71
CA LEU A 90 5.99 -6.14 -0.33
C LEU A 90 5.80 -6.74 -1.72
N ARG A 91 6.49 -7.83 -2.07
CA ARG A 91 6.31 -8.49 -3.36
C ARG A 91 4.90 -9.07 -3.52
N VAL A 92 4.31 -9.60 -2.44
CA VAL A 92 2.94 -10.09 -2.45
C VAL A 92 1.95 -8.95 -2.70
N VAL A 93 2.09 -7.84 -1.94
CA VAL A 93 1.23 -6.65 -2.09
C VAL A 93 1.36 -6.03 -3.48
N LEU A 94 2.59 -5.82 -3.95
CA LEU A 94 2.88 -5.17 -5.24
C LEU A 94 2.41 -5.98 -6.46
N ARG A 95 2.25 -7.31 -6.33
CA ARG A 95 1.87 -8.19 -7.45
C ARG A 95 0.51 -7.82 -8.05
N HIS A 96 -0.41 -7.36 -7.21
CA HIS A 96 -1.78 -7.04 -7.58
C HIS A 96 -2.20 -5.65 -7.12
N PHE A 97 -1.23 -4.83 -6.71
CA PHE A 97 -1.49 -3.44 -6.36
C PHE A 97 -1.89 -2.67 -7.63
N PRO A 98 -2.98 -1.90 -7.58
CA PRO A 98 -3.40 -1.10 -8.72
C PRO A 98 -2.34 -0.06 -9.15
#